data_AF-A0AAV1A001-F1
#
_entry.id   AF-A0AAV1A001-F1
#
_cell.length_a   1.000
_cell.length_b   1.000
_cell.length_c   1.000
_cell.angle_alpha   90.00
_cell.angle_beta   90.00
_cell.angle_gamma   90.00
#
_symmetry.space_group_name_H-M   'P 1'
#
loop_
_entity.id
_entity.type
_entity.pdbx_description
1 polymer ?
#
loop_
_entity_poly.entity_id
_entity_poly.type
_entity_poly.pdbx_seq_one_letter_code
_entity_poly.pdbx_strand_id
1 'polypeptide(L)'
;MHNLPCLCNYGHCFANPLANIHRHHHHVITNSQLPLSHLQLPNPPTFIVTPPTEQQPITLFPPIQIVLRSVSVTAPHRHYRTTLISAQHPFYPDATPTTGGVKKPHRYRPGTVALCEIHKYQKSTELLIRKLPFQRLVREIAQDSKTDLRFQSHAVLALQEAAEAYLVGLFEDTNLCAIHAKRVTIMPKDIQLARRIRGERA
;
A
#
# COMPACT_ATOMS: atom_id res chain seq x y z
N MET A 1 17.00 -60.69 52.42
CA MET A 1 18.40 -60.95 52.83
C MET A 1 19.29 -59.98 52.06
N HIS A 2 19.73 -58.95 52.77
CA HIS A 2 20.95 -58.15 52.57
C HIS A 2 21.23 -57.36 51.27
N ASN A 3 21.47 -56.06 51.52
CA ASN A 3 22.52 -55.19 50.94
C ASN A 3 22.24 -54.38 49.65
N LEU A 4 21.88 -53.11 49.89
CA LEU A 4 22.54 -51.90 49.35
C LEU A 4 24.09 -51.94 49.60
N PRO A 5 24.96 -51.08 48.98
CA PRO A 5 24.72 -50.01 47.98
C PRO A 5 25.84 -49.80 46.90
N CYS A 6 25.64 -48.73 46.10
CA CYS A 6 26.62 -47.80 45.52
C CYS A 6 27.50 -48.23 44.33
N LEU A 7 27.38 -47.50 43.22
CA LEU A 7 28.28 -46.37 42.89
C LEU A 7 27.68 -45.48 41.78
N CYS A 8 27.61 -44.18 42.10
CA CYS A 8 27.78 -42.97 41.29
C CYS A 8 28.12 -43.15 39.77
N ASN A 9 27.71 -42.29 38.83
CA ASN A 9 27.71 -40.82 38.89
C ASN A 9 27.11 -40.15 37.62
N TYR A 10 26.57 -38.92 37.79
CA TYR A 10 26.24 -37.85 36.82
C TYR A 10 25.25 -38.17 35.67
N GLY A 11 24.02 -37.63 35.61
CA GLY A 11 23.59 -36.22 35.74
C GLY A 11 23.52 -35.60 34.32
N HIS A 12 22.41 -35.13 33.75
CA HIS A 12 21.24 -34.44 34.30
C HIS A 12 20.02 -34.56 33.35
N CYS A 13 18.84 -34.72 33.94
CA CYS A 13 17.52 -34.70 33.30
C CYS A 13 16.66 -33.54 33.84
N PHE A 14 15.82 -32.98 32.96
CA PHE A 14 14.44 -32.49 33.13
C PHE A 14 14.00 -31.53 34.27
N ALA A 15 13.37 -30.42 33.83
CA ALA A 15 12.06 -29.85 34.21
C ALA A 15 11.65 -29.54 35.68
N ASN A 16 11.17 -28.29 35.85
CA ASN A 16 10.21 -27.73 36.83
C ASN A 16 10.56 -27.69 38.32
N PRO A 17 10.20 -26.57 38.99
CA PRO A 17 9.42 -26.71 40.21
C PRO A 17 8.28 -25.69 40.38
N LEU A 18 7.09 -26.21 40.65
CA LEU A 18 5.99 -25.54 41.35
C LEU A 18 6.25 -25.56 42.86
N ALA A 19 5.80 -24.47 43.52
CA ALA A 19 5.21 -24.41 44.86
C ALA A 19 6.05 -24.77 46.11
N ASN A 20 6.35 -23.73 46.91
CA ASN A 20 6.07 -23.66 48.35
C ASN A 20 6.19 -22.18 48.76
N ILE A 21 5.27 -21.55 49.47
CA ILE A 21 5.34 -21.45 50.94
C ILE A 21 3.94 -21.20 51.51
N HIS A 22 3.67 -21.96 52.57
CA HIS A 22 2.48 -22.03 53.39
C HIS A 22 2.58 -21.06 54.59
N ARG A 23 1.42 -20.50 54.99
CA ARG A 23 0.97 -20.24 56.38
C ARG A 23 1.66 -19.13 57.23
N HIS A 24 0.88 -18.08 57.50
CA HIS A 24 0.61 -17.41 58.80
C HIS A 24 -0.38 -16.27 58.44
N HIS A 25 -1.52 -15.98 59.05
CA HIS A 25 -2.05 -16.14 60.41
C HIS A 25 -3.59 -16.01 60.33
N HIS A 26 -4.36 -16.79 61.10
CA HIS A 26 -5.81 -16.62 61.31
C HIS A 26 -6.06 -15.72 62.53
N HIS A 27 -6.98 -14.74 62.45
CA HIS A 27 -8.25 -14.68 63.21
C HIS A 27 -8.95 -13.32 62.99
N VAL A 28 -10.11 -13.29 62.31
CA VAL A 28 -11.50 -13.09 62.82
C VAL A 28 -11.76 -11.71 63.46
N ILE A 29 -12.79 -10.99 62.97
CA ILE A 29 -13.98 -10.50 63.72
C ILE A 29 -14.65 -9.27 63.02
N THR A 30 -15.84 -9.57 62.48
CA THR A 30 -17.12 -8.81 62.42
C THR A 30 -17.30 -7.48 61.67
N ASN A 31 -18.34 -7.52 60.84
CA ASN A 31 -19.22 -6.44 60.38
C ASN A 31 -19.55 -5.34 61.41
N SER A 32 -19.55 -4.10 60.95
CA SER A 32 -20.41 -3.02 61.45
C SER A 32 -20.82 -2.08 60.30
N GLN A 33 -22.09 -1.67 60.33
CA GLN A 33 -22.86 -0.94 59.31
C GLN A 33 -22.41 0.51 58.99
N LEU A 34 -22.52 0.87 57.69
CA LEU A 34 -23.09 2.11 57.05
C LEU A 34 -22.46 3.50 57.37
N PRO A 35 -22.59 4.56 56.52
CA PRO A 35 -23.61 4.79 55.48
C PRO A 35 -23.15 5.32 54.10
N LEU A 36 -24.08 5.23 53.14
CA LEU A 36 -24.09 5.92 51.85
C LEU A 36 -24.43 7.41 52.04
N SER A 37 -23.48 8.30 51.71
CA SER A 37 -23.74 9.65 51.15
C SER A 37 -22.43 10.41 50.92
N HIS A 38 -22.00 10.55 49.66
CA HIS A 38 -21.78 11.84 48.99
C HIS A 38 -21.11 11.57 47.63
N LEU A 39 -21.84 11.87 46.56
CA LEU A 39 -21.37 11.93 45.19
C LEU A 39 -20.30 13.03 45.05
N GLN A 40 -19.20 12.76 44.33
CA GLN A 40 -18.60 13.69 43.36
C GLN A 40 -17.65 12.90 42.44
N LEU A 41 -18.13 12.53 41.26
CA LEU A 41 -17.23 12.13 40.15
C LEU A 41 -16.44 13.38 39.73
N PRO A 42 -15.14 13.27 39.41
CA PRO A 42 -14.40 14.40 38.86
C PRO A 42 -15.02 14.79 37.52
N ASN A 43 -15.39 16.07 37.40
CA ASN A 43 -15.94 16.66 36.20
C ASN A 43 -15.06 16.33 34.97
N PRO A 44 -15.65 16.04 33.80
CA PRO A 44 -14.88 15.84 32.57
C PRO A 44 -14.15 17.15 32.21
N PRO A 45 -12.90 17.10 31.71
CA PRO A 45 -12.20 18.30 31.29
C PRO A 45 -12.99 18.97 30.16
N THR A 46 -13.38 20.22 30.40
CA THR A 46 -13.91 21.15 29.42
C THR A 46 -12.90 21.31 28.28
N PHE A 47 -13.18 20.71 27.12
CA PHE A 47 -12.39 20.91 25.92
C PHE A 47 -12.72 22.32 25.38
N ILE A 48 -11.93 23.30 25.78
CA ILE A 48 -11.95 24.63 25.16
C ILE A 48 -11.54 24.44 23.70
N VAL A 49 -12.45 24.78 22.79
CA VAL A 49 -12.15 24.95 21.36
C VAL A 49 -11.31 26.20 21.22
N THR A 50 -9.99 26.04 21.31
CA THR A 50 -9.05 27.03 20.76
C THR A 50 -9.16 27.00 19.23
N PRO A 51 -9.25 28.14 18.54
CA PRO A 51 -9.27 28.18 17.08
C PRO A 51 -7.97 27.56 16.53
N PRO A 52 -8.02 26.79 15.43
CA PRO A 52 -6.81 26.20 14.88
C PRO A 52 -5.92 27.31 14.34
N THR A 53 -4.80 27.52 15.04
CA THR A 53 -3.61 28.18 14.50
C THR A 53 -3.23 27.50 13.20
N GLU A 54 -3.14 28.31 12.16
CA GLU A 54 -2.59 28.06 10.84
C GLU A 54 -1.38 27.11 10.88
N GLN A 55 -1.62 25.84 10.58
CA GLN A 55 -0.55 24.86 10.42
C GLN A 55 0.05 25.02 9.03
N GLN A 56 1.27 25.58 9.04
CA GLN A 56 2.23 25.54 7.95
C GLN A 56 2.32 24.11 7.37
N PRO A 57 2.41 23.95 6.04
CA PRO A 57 2.47 22.64 5.43
C PRO A 57 3.73 21.90 5.88
N ILE A 58 3.55 20.73 6.48
CA ILE A 58 4.61 19.79 6.82
C ILE A 58 5.20 19.30 5.51
N THR A 59 6.28 19.97 5.09
CA THR A 59 7.18 19.52 4.04
C THR A 59 8.10 18.46 4.63
N LEU A 60 7.74 17.19 4.52
CA LEU A 60 8.69 16.11 4.80
C LEU A 60 8.41 14.92 3.91
N PHE A 61 8.91 15.00 2.68
CA PHE A 61 9.80 14.03 2.04
C PHE A 61 10.07 14.56 0.62
N PRO A 62 11.34 14.79 0.22
CA PRO A 62 11.63 15.26 -1.13
C PRO A 62 11.25 14.18 -2.15
N PRO A 63 10.75 14.55 -3.35
CA PRO A 63 10.74 13.61 -4.45
C PRO A 63 12.19 13.24 -4.77
N ILE A 64 12.50 11.95 -4.74
CA ILE A 64 13.77 11.43 -5.24
C ILE A 64 13.86 11.79 -6.73
N GLN A 65 14.63 12.84 -7.01
CA GLN A 65 15.01 13.25 -8.36
C GLN A 65 15.86 12.13 -8.97
N ILE A 66 15.29 11.36 -9.89
CA ILE A 66 16.08 10.52 -10.78
C ILE A 66 16.78 11.48 -11.75
N VAL A 67 18.10 11.61 -11.58
CA VAL A 67 18.99 12.30 -12.51
C VAL A 67 18.97 11.56 -13.86
N LEU A 68 18.10 11.99 -14.77
CA LEU A 68 18.23 11.67 -16.19
C LEU A 68 19.35 12.54 -16.75
N ARG A 69 20.54 11.94 -16.88
CA ARG A 69 21.70 12.53 -17.54
C ARG A 69 21.31 12.90 -18.98
N SER A 70 21.37 14.19 -19.28
CA SER A 70 21.10 14.77 -20.60
C SER A 70 22.08 14.24 -21.64
N VAL A 71 21.58 13.48 -22.61
CA VAL A 71 22.28 13.27 -23.88
C VAL A 71 21.75 14.32 -24.85
N SER A 72 22.60 15.30 -25.15
CA SER A 72 22.35 16.36 -26.11
C SER A 72 22.16 15.76 -27.50
N VAL A 73 20.94 15.76 -28.03
CA VAL A 73 20.68 15.45 -29.43
C VAL A 73 20.60 16.78 -30.19
N THR A 74 21.67 17.11 -30.90
CA THR A 74 21.75 18.28 -31.78
C THR A 74 20.78 18.10 -32.94
N ALA A 75 19.85 19.05 -33.09
CA ALA A 75 18.86 19.06 -34.17
C ALA A 75 19.52 19.36 -35.53
N PRO A 76 19.10 18.70 -36.64
CA PRO A 76 19.60 19.03 -37.96
C PRO A 76 18.99 20.35 -38.43
N HIS A 77 19.86 21.31 -38.74
CA HIS A 77 19.53 22.62 -39.27
C HIS A 77 18.97 22.46 -40.69
N ARG A 78 17.66 22.66 -40.85
CA ARG A 78 16.97 22.56 -42.15
C ARG A 78 17.31 23.78 -43.00
N HIS A 79 18.27 23.65 -43.91
CA HIS A 79 18.53 24.66 -44.93
C HIS A 79 17.34 24.76 -45.87
N TYR A 80 16.66 25.91 -45.87
CA TYR A 80 15.78 26.27 -46.96
C TYR A 80 16.67 26.66 -48.16
N ARG A 81 16.57 25.89 -49.24
CA ARG A 81 17.23 26.22 -50.51
C ARG A 81 16.22 27.04 -51.32
N THR A 82 16.40 28.35 -51.36
CA THR A 82 15.62 29.23 -52.24
C THR A 82 16.14 29.08 -53.66
N THR A 83 15.42 28.38 -54.52
CA THR A 83 15.59 28.48 -55.97
C THR A 83 14.68 29.59 -56.49
N LEU A 84 15.28 30.69 -56.95
CA LEU A 84 14.60 31.68 -57.79
C LEU A 84 14.31 31.02 -59.14
N ILE A 85 13.03 30.77 -59.42
CA ILE A 85 12.55 30.44 -60.76
C ILE A 85 11.63 31.58 -61.18
N SER A 86 12.13 32.39 -62.10
CA SER A 86 11.34 33.27 -62.96
C SER A 86 10.68 32.44 -64.06
N ALA A 87 9.36 32.50 -64.20
CA ALA A 87 8.66 32.55 -65.48
C ALA A 87 7.13 32.50 -65.30
N GLN A 88 6.53 33.65 -65.59
CA GLN A 88 5.21 33.92 -66.16
C GLN A 88 4.43 32.70 -66.73
N HIS A 89 3.34 32.32 -66.03
CA HIS A 89 2.12 31.78 -66.65
C HIS A 89 0.91 32.26 -65.82
N PRO A 90 -0.18 32.77 -66.44
CA PRO A 90 -1.42 32.97 -65.72
C PRO A 90 -2.08 31.59 -65.52
N PHE A 91 -1.81 31.00 -64.37
CA PHE A 91 -2.45 29.75 -63.96
C PHE A 91 -3.82 30.10 -63.38
N TYR A 92 -4.89 29.67 -64.05
CA TYR A 92 -6.21 29.63 -63.44
C TYR A 92 -6.13 28.77 -62.17
N PRO A 93 -6.61 29.22 -61.00
CA PRO A 93 -6.63 28.38 -59.82
C PRO A 93 -7.67 27.29 -60.04
N ASP A 94 -7.22 26.14 -60.50
CA ASP A 94 -8.03 24.93 -60.55
C ASP A 94 -8.22 24.47 -59.10
N ALA A 95 -9.29 24.96 -58.47
CA ALA A 95 -9.71 24.57 -57.13
C ALA A 95 -10.30 23.15 -57.18
N THR A 96 -9.44 22.16 -57.42
CA THR A 96 -9.79 20.78 -57.14
C THR A 96 -9.73 20.59 -55.62
N PRO A 97 -10.82 20.21 -54.94
CA PRO A 97 -10.75 19.82 -53.54
C PRO A 97 -9.87 18.57 -53.49
N THR A 98 -8.64 18.74 -53.02
CA THR A 98 -7.75 17.61 -52.73
C THR A 98 -8.45 16.81 -51.62
N THR A 99 -9.15 15.75 -52.03
CA THR A 99 -9.83 14.81 -51.15
C THR A 99 -8.79 14.33 -50.14
N GLY A 100 -8.85 14.91 -48.94
CA GLY A 100 -7.81 14.77 -47.92
C GLY A 100 -7.66 13.31 -47.55
N GLY A 101 -6.51 12.73 -47.89
CA GLY A 101 -6.19 11.36 -47.53
C GLY A 101 -6.40 11.15 -46.03
N VAL A 102 -7.16 10.10 -45.68
CA VAL A 102 -7.45 9.74 -44.29
C VAL A 102 -6.12 9.61 -43.55
N LYS A 103 -5.86 10.52 -42.60
CA LYS A 103 -4.67 10.46 -41.75
C LYS A 103 -4.71 9.14 -40.99
N LYS A 104 -3.63 8.37 -41.08
CA LYS A 104 -3.48 7.12 -40.32
C LYS A 104 -3.70 7.41 -38.82
N PRO A 105 -4.44 6.55 -38.09
CA PRO A 105 -4.68 6.76 -36.68
C PRO A 105 -3.36 6.81 -35.92
N HIS A 106 -3.21 7.82 -35.05
CA HIS A 106 -2.01 8.00 -34.24
C HIS A 106 -1.88 6.84 -33.24
N ARG A 107 -0.71 6.19 -33.20
CA ARG A 107 -0.39 5.12 -32.25
C ARG A 107 0.81 5.52 -31.39
N TYR A 108 0.57 5.61 -30.09
CA TYR A 108 1.61 5.83 -29.08
C TYR A 108 2.68 4.73 -29.12
N ARG A 109 3.91 5.09 -28.77
CA ARG A 109 4.99 4.11 -28.58
C ARG A 109 4.67 3.23 -27.36
N PRO A 110 5.08 1.94 -27.36
CA PRO A 110 4.93 1.10 -26.18
C PRO A 110 5.63 1.76 -24.99
N GLY A 111 4.98 1.72 -23.82
CA GLY A 111 5.45 2.40 -22.61
C GLY A 111 4.91 3.84 -22.44
N THR A 112 4.61 4.58 -23.51
CA THR A 112 4.11 5.96 -23.38
C THR A 112 2.79 6.02 -22.61
N VAL A 113 1.81 5.18 -22.98
CA VAL A 113 0.52 5.14 -22.30
C VAL A 113 0.65 4.62 -20.87
N ALA A 114 1.49 3.60 -20.66
CA ALA A 114 1.73 3.05 -19.33
C ALA A 114 2.34 4.10 -18.36
N LEU A 115 3.30 4.90 -18.83
CA LEU A 115 3.86 6.00 -18.03
C LEU A 115 2.82 7.09 -17.74
N CYS A 116 1.95 7.42 -18.70
CA CYS A 116 0.85 8.35 -18.47
C CYS A 116 -0.14 7.81 -17.42
N GLU A 117 -0.47 6.52 -17.46
CA GLU A 117 -1.35 5.87 -16.49
C GLU A 117 -0.72 5.84 -15.09
N ILE A 118 0.58 5.52 -14.99
CA ILE A 118 1.32 5.57 -13.71
C ILE A 118 1.22 6.97 -13.10
N HIS A 119 1.53 8.02 -13.86
CA HIS A 119 1.42 9.40 -13.34
C HIS A 119 -0.02 9.80 -12.99
N LYS A 120 -1.01 9.33 -13.76
CA LYS A 120 -2.42 9.58 -13.46
C LYS A 120 -2.81 8.97 -12.11
N TYR A 121 -2.52 7.68 -11.91
CA TYR A 121 -2.94 6.94 -10.72
C TYR A 121 -2.12 7.28 -9.47
N GLN A 122 -0.88 7.74 -9.62
CA GLN A 122 -0.11 8.28 -8.50
C GLN A 122 -0.61 9.65 -8.03
N LYS A 123 -1.32 10.41 -8.89
CA LYS A 123 -1.89 11.71 -8.54
C LYS A 123 -3.29 11.58 -7.92
N SER A 124 -4.03 10.53 -8.26
CA SER A 124 -5.37 10.28 -7.71
C SER A 124 -5.32 9.34 -6.51
N THR A 125 -6.39 9.37 -5.72
CA THR A 125 -6.63 8.45 -4.58
C THR A 125 -7.92 7.65 -4.76
N GLU A 126 -8.34 7.49 -6.02
CA GLU A 126 -9.56 6.74 -6.36
C GLU A 126 -9.33 5.24 -6.20
N LEU A 127 -10.36 4.53 -5.71
CA LEU A 127 -10.33 3.07 -5.65
C LEU A 127 -10.40 2.48 -7.06
N LEU A 128 -9.46 1.59 -7.39
CA LEU A 128 -9.29 1.01 -8.72
C LEU A 128 -10.12 -0.26 -8.91
N ILE A 129 -10.42 -0.99 -7.83
CA ILE A 129 -11.25 -2.19 -7.90
C ILE A 129 -12.72 -1.77 -7.92
N ARG A 130 -13.51 -2.36 -8.83
CA ARG A 130 -14.95 -2.11 -8.88
C ARG A 130 -15.61 -2.60 -7.59
N LYS A 131 -16.46 -1.77 -6.99
CA LYS A 131 -17.10 -2.04 -5.68
C LYS A 131 -17.95 -3.32 -5.65
N LEU A 132 -18.77 -3.57 -6.67
CA LEU A 132 -19.68 -4.72 -6.69
C LEU A 132 -18.96 -6.09 -6.71
N PRO A 133 -17.98 -6.36 -7.60
CA PRO A 133 -17.26 -7.64 -7.57
C PRO A 133 -16.43 -7.80 -6.28
N PHE A 134 -15.83 -6.72 -5.75
CA PHE A 134 -15.12 -6.79 -4.46
C PHE A 134 -16.07 -7.16 -3.31
N GLN A 135 -17.25 -6.55 -3.27
CA GLN A 135 -18.28 -6.90 -2.28
C GLN A 135 -18.72 -8.38 -2.39
N ARG A 136 -18.87 -8.91 -3.61
CA ARG A 136 -19.22 -10.33 -3.81
C ARG A 136 -18.12 -11.24 -3.27
N LEU A 137 -16.86 -10.93 -3.57
CA LEU A 137 -15.70 -11.67 -3.06
C LEU A 137 -15.62 -11.65 -1.53
N VAL A 138 -15.82 -10.50 -0.90
CA VAL A 138 -15.82 -10.39 0.57
C VAL A 138 -16.90 -11.29 1.19
N ARG A 139 -18.10 -11.34 0.58
CA ARG A 139 -19.19 -12.19 1.06
C ARG A 139 -18.92 -13.68 0.84
N GLU A 140 -18.31 -14.03 -0.28
CA GLU A 140 -17.90 -15.40 -0.59
C GLU A 140 -16.92 -15.92 0.47
N ILE A 141 -15.83 -15.20 0.73
CA ILE A 141 -14.82 -15.58 1.74
C ILE A 141 -15.43 -15.61 3.15
N ALA A 142 -16.29 -14.65 3.47
CA ALA A 142 -16.90 -14.59 4.80
C ALA A 142 -17.86 -15.77 5.05
N GLN A 143 -18.54 -16.24 4.01
CA GLN A 143 -19.46 -17.38 4.10
C GLN A 143 -18.73 -18.66 4.53
N ASP A 144 -17.48 -18.86 4.09
CA ASP A 144 -16.64 -20.00 4.50
C ASP A 144 -16.28 -19.96 5.99
N SER A 145 -16.25 -18.75 6.58
CA SER A 145 -15.93 -18.57 8.00
C SER A 145 -17.14 -18.70 8.91
N LYS A 146 -18.28 -18.10 8.53
CA LYS A 146 -19.53 -18.13 9.28
C LYS A 146 -20.70 -17.80 8.36
N THR A 147 -21.76 -18.61 8.42
CA THR A 147 -22.98 -18.38 7.66
C THR A 147 -23.76 -17.18 8.21
N ASP A 148 -24.50 -16.50 7.33
CA ASP A 148 -25.45 -15.41 7.67
C ASP A 148 -24.83 -14.13 8.26
N LEU A 149 -23.63 -13.76 7.82
CA LEU A 149 -23.00 -12.49 8.19
C LEU A 149 -23.61 -11.29 7.44
N ARG A 150 -23.95 -10.24 8.21
CA ARG A 150 -24.39 -8.94 7.66
C ARG A 150 -23.24 -7.94 7.70
N PHE A 151 -22.95 -7.34 6.55
CA PHE A 151 -21.92 -6.33 6.41
C PHE A 151 -22.53 -4.93 6.39
N GLN A 152 -21.94 -4.01 7.18
CA GLN A 152 -22.14 -2.58 6.97
C GLN A 152 -21.49 -2.13 5.66
N SER A 153 -22.04 -1.11 5.01
CA SER A 153 -21.47 -0.53 3.79
C SER A 153 -20.05 0.00 4.00
N HIS A 154 -19.83 0.74 5.08
CA HIS A 154 -18.51 1.29 5.44
C HIS A 154 -17.48 0.20 5.77
N ALA A 155 -17.90 -0.94 6.31
CA ALA A 155 -16.98 -2.05 6.58
C ALA A 155 -16.41 -2.64 5.28
N VAL A 156 -17.25 -2.81 4.25
CA VAL A 156 -16.77 -3.29 2.93
C VAL A 156 -15.84 -2.27 2.27
N LEU A 157 -16.11 -0.97 2.43
CA LEU A 157 -15.23 0.08 1.94
C LEU A 157 -13.87 0.07 2.65
N ALA A 158 -13.84 -0.06 3.97
CA ALA A 158 -12.60 -0.15 4.74
C ALA A 158 -11.76 -1.38 4.34
N LEU A 159 -12.41 -2.53 4.12
CA LEU A 159 -11.74 -3.72 3.59
C LEU A 159 -11.14 -3.47 2.20
N GLN A 160 -11.85 -2.72 1.35
CA GLN A 160 -11.37 -2.38 0.01
C GLN A 160 -10.16 -1.45 0.06
N GLU A 161 -10.23 -0.39 0.87
CA GLU A 161 -9.12 0.55 1.07
C GLU A 161 -7.87 -0.17 1.58
N ALA A 162 -8.01 -1.02 2.59
CA ALA A 162 -6.91 -1.81 3.13
C ALA A 162 -6.33 -2.78 2.10
N ALA A 163 -7.18 -3.47 1.33
CA ALA A 163 -6.74 -4.42 0.31
C ALA A 163 -5.99 -3.72 -0.85
N GLU A 164 -6.49 -2.60 -1.34
CA GLU A 164 -5.83 -1.84 -2.41
C GLU A 164 -4.51 -1.23 -1.93
N ALA A 165 -4.48 -0.65 -0.72
CA ALA A 165 -3.24 -0.11 -0.14
C ALA A 165 -2.17 -1.21 0.02
N TYR A 166 -2.56 -2.40 0.48
CA TYR A 166 -1.66 -3.55 0.57
C TYR A 166 -1.11 -3.98 -0.79
N LEU A 167 -1.98 -4.08 -1.81
CA LEU A 167 -1.57 -4.47 -3.16
C LEU A 167 -0.63 -3.46 -3.81
N VAL A 168 -0.87 -2.15 -3.64
CA VAL A 168 0.02 -1.09 -4.12
C VAL A 168 1.40 -1.23 -3.50
N GLY A 169 1.49 -1.34 -2.16
CA GLY A 169 2.77 -1.56 -1.48
C GLY A 169 3.48 -2.84 -1.92
N LEU A 170 2.74 -3.92 -2.15
CA LEU A 170 3.32 -5.17 -2.66
C LEU A 170 3.89 -5.00 -4.09
N PHE A 171 3.21 -4.23 -4.96
CA PHE A 171 3.68 -3.96 -6.31
C PHE A 171 4.92 -3.04 -6.33
N GLU A 172 5.05 -2.12 -5.39
CA GLU A 172 6.26 -1.30 -5.22
C GLU A 172 7.49 -2.18 -4.95
N ASP A 173 7.41 -3.09 -3.98
CA ASP A 173 8.49 -4.03 -3.68
C ASP A 173 8.76 -5.02 -4.81
N THR A 174 7.70 -5.50 -5.45
CA THR A 174 7.80 -6.40 -6.61
C THR A 174 8.52 -5.70 -7.76
N ASN A 175 8.27 -4.41 -7.98
CA ASN A 175 8.94 -3.62 -8.99
C ASN A 175 10.44 -3.46 -8.67
N LEU A 176 10.80 -3.20 -7.41
CA LEU A 176 12.20 -3.18 -6.97
C LEU A 176 12.91 -4.52 -7.22
N CYS A 177 12.23 -5.64 -6.97
CA CYS A 177 12.76 -6.98 -7.27
C CYS A 177 12.98 -7.21 -8.78
N ALA A 178 12.07 -6.73 -9.63
CA ALA A 178 12.21 -6.82 -11.08
C ALA A 178 13.41 -5.99 -11.59
N ILE A 179 13.57 -4.76 -11.08
CA ILE A 179 14.68 -3.85 -11.40
C ILE A 179 16.02 -4.45 -10.93
N HIS A 180 16.05 -5.06 -9.75
CA HIS A 180 17.24 -5.76 -9.24
C HIS A 180 17.70 -6.87 -10.19
N ALA A 181 16.76 -7.55 -10.84
CA ALA A 181 17.02 -8.56 -11.86
C ALA A 181 17.19 -8.00 -13.30
N LYS A 182 17.40 -6.68 -13.46
CA LYS A 182 17.56 -5.97 -14.74
C LYS A 182 16.38 -6.13 -15.71
N ARG A 183 15.16 -6.25 -15.18
CA ARG A 183 13.91 -6.33 -15.96
C ARG A 183 13.01 -5.14 -15.68
N VAL A 184 12.10 -4.86 -16.62
CA VAL A 184 11.03 -3.85 -16.48
C VAL A 184 9.67 -4.51 -16.23
N THR A 185 9.48 -5.74 -16.69
CA THR A 185 8.24 -6.51 -16.49
C THR A 185 8.32 -7.32 -15.19
N ILE A 186 7.36 -7.08 -14.29
CA ILE A 186 7.17 -7.87 -13.07
C ILE A 186 6.72 -9.30 -13.40
N MET A 187 7.18 -10.26 -12.61
CA MET A 187 6.88 -11.68 -12.78
C MET A 187 6.41 -12.30 -11.45
N PRO A 188 5.72 -13.45 -11.46
CA PRO A 188 5.27 -14.11 -10.22
C PRO A 188 6.41 -14.41 -9.23
N LYS A 189 7.63 -14.67 -9.72
CA LYS A 189 8.82 -14.87 -8.88
C LYS A 189 9.21 -13.61 -8.08
N ASP A 190 8.94 -12.42 -8.62
CA ASP A 190 9.24 -11.15 -7.95
C ASP A 190 8.27 -10.93 -6.78
N ILE A 191 6.99 -11.25 -6.97
CA ILE A 191 5.97 -11.21 -5.92
C ILE A 191 6.31 -12.21 -4.81
N GLN A 192 6.68 -13.43 -5.18
CA GLN A 192 7.07 -14.48 -4.23
C GLN A 192 8.30 -14.08 -3.41
N LEU A 193 9.27 -13.40 -4.02
CA LEU A 193 10.44 -12.88 -3.35
C LEU A 193 10.08 -11.74 -2.40
N ALA A 194 9.29 -10.76 -2.85
CA ALA A 194 8.84 -9.64 -2.03
C ALA A 194 8.09 -10.13 -0.77
N ARG A 195 7.11 -11.03 -0.93
CA ARG A 195 6.36 -11.63 0.20
C ARG A 195 7.25 -12.41 1.16
N ARG A 196 8.29 -13.08 0.64
CA ARG A 196 9.27 -13.82 1.47
C ARG A 196 10.12 -12.87 2.31
N ILE A 197 10.57 -11.76 1.74
CA ILE A 197 11.37 -10.75 2.45
C ILE A 197 10.52 -10.03 3.50
N ARG A 198 9.24 -9.75 3.21
CA ARG A 198 8.29 -9.16 4.17
C ARG A 198 7.95 -10.06 5.36
N GLY A 199 8.21 -11.37 5.27
CA GLY A 199 7.83 -12.33 6.32
C GLY A 199 6.35 -12.75 6.29
N GLU A 200 5.63 -12.51 5.20
CA GLU A 200 4.21 -12.87 5.04
C GLU A 200 3.98 -14.34 4.69
N ARG A 201 5.06 -15.09 4.45
CA ARG A 201 5.04 -16.55 4.30
C ARG A 201 5.41 -17.17 5.64
N ALA A 202 4.40 -17.67 6.35
CA ALA A 202 4.56 -18.76 7.30
C ALA A 202 4.59 -20.09 6.53
#